data_AF-A0A7R6WPD8-F1
#
_entry.id   AF-A0A7R6WPD8-F1
#
_cell.length_a   1.000
_cell.length_b   1.000
_cell.length_c   1.000
_cell.angle_alpha   90.00
_cell.angle_beta   90.00
_cell.angle_gamma   90.00
#
_symmetry.space_group_name_H-M   'P 1'
#
loop_
_entity.id
_entity.type
_entity.pdbx_description
1 polymer ?
#
loop_
_entity_poly.entity_id
_entity_poly.type
_entity_poly.pdbx_seq_one_letter_code
_entity_poly.pdbx_strand_id
1 'polypeptide(L)'
;MAFLAMTALSAALLAGFFGTLHPAFDSFSHFRMHFSVLMALLALPLLASSFRLQAAAGLVFAIACLATTASALPRLWPQPAVAKPSDQAVHSLLQMNLRFNNPTPKKVLSLIGRTNPDVITLDEVSEMWTTELGTITGAYPYRILCPYPNGMFGVALLSRRPFVAGTAPRCEPRGAMATATVDFGGIGVDVAAIHLSWPWPKEQYWQIGELAQTLAGLGETAIMAGDCNAVPWSAAVRRVAALGGLTLMPSAGPTWIHRTLPDVLRRYAGLPIDQVFSKGGLTILSSTRLEDTGSDHLPVLVEFTLRPDDKQPENDHATALAASDLSAKPHS
;
A
#
# COMPACT_ATOMS: atom_id res chain seq x y z
N MET A 1 37.90 0.82 -14.16
CA MET A 1 36.48 1.23 -14.32
C MET A 1 35.53 0.38 -13.49
N ALA A 2 35.45 -0.94 -13.68
CA ALA A 2 34.51 -1.80 -12.93
C ALA A 2 34.65 -1.69 -11.39
N PHE A 3 35.88 -1.64 -10.87
CA PHE A 3 36.12 -1.44 -9.43
C PHE A 3 35.54 -0.11 -8.92
N LEU A 4 35.82 1.01 -9.60
CA LEU A 4 35.28 2.33 -9.21
C LEU A 4 33.75 2.37 -9.29
N ALA A 5 33.16 1.75 -10.31
CA ALA A 5 31.71 1.63 -10.45
C ALA A 5 31.10 0.81 -9.30
N MET A 6 31.73 -0.32 -8.94
CA MET A 6 31.32 -1.13 -7.80
C MET A 6 31.41 -0.33 -6.49
N THR A 7 32.48 0.43 -6.27
CA THR A 7 32.61 1.30 -5.08
C THR A 7 31.54 2.38 -5.02
N ALA A 8 31.21 3.02 -6.15
CA ALA A 8 30.13 4.00 -6.22
C ALA A 8 28.77 3.38 -5.89
N LEU A 9 28.49 2.16 -6.38
CA LEU A 9 27.27 1.42 -6.04
C LEU A 9 27.21 1.04 -4.57
N SER A 10 28.33 0.65 -3.95
CA SER A 10 28.38 0.41 -2.51
C SER A 10 27.96 1.65 -1.72
N ALA A 11 28.46 2.82 -2.12
CA ALA A 11 28.10 4.09 -1.47
C ALA A 11 26.61 4.42 -1.65
N ALA A 12 26.06 4.23 -2.86
CA ALA A 12 24.64 4.43 -3.14
C ALA A 12 23.74 3.46 -2.35
N LEU A 13 24.11 2.19 -2.27
CA LEU A 13 23.43 1.18 -1.46
C LEU A 13 23.42 1.57 0.02
N LEU A 14 24.59 1.92 0.55
CA LEU A 14 24.76 2.32 1.94
C LEU A 14 23.92 3.56 2.25
N ALA A 15 23.97 4.60 1.39
CA ALA A 15 23.13 5.79 1.49
C ALA A 15 21.65 5.41 1.59
N GLY A 16 21.20 4.42 0.80
CA GLY A 16 19.84 3.91 0.84
C GLY A 16 19.35 3.50 2.24
N PHE A 17 20.21 3.03 3.15
CA PHE A 17 19.83 2.64 4.52
C PHE A 17 19.61 3.82 5.48
N PHE A 18 20.09 5.01 5.13
CA PHE A 18 20.02 6.21 5.96
C PHE A 18 18.85 7.13 5.61
N GLY A 19 17.79 6.60 4.99
CA GLY A 19 16.59 7.38 4.62
C GLY A 19 15.88 8.06 5.79
N THR A 20 16.06 7.56 7.03
CA THR A 20 15.54 8.21 8.25
C THR A 20 16.32 9.47 8.64
N LEU A 21 17.57 9.63 8.20
CA LEU A 21 18.39 10.81 8.48
C LEU A 21 18.04 11.96 7.54
N HIS A 22 17.76 11.67 6.26
CA HIS A 22 17.39 12.69 5.28
C HIS A 22 16.63 12.07 4.09
N PRO A 23 15.58 12.73 3.55
CA PRO A 23 14.81 12.21 2.41
C PRO A 23 15.63 11.91 1.15
N ALA A 24 16.72 12.65 0.91
CA ALA A 24 17.63 12.38 -0.21
C ALA A 24 18.28 10.99 -0.14
N PHE A 25 18.59 10.51 1.07
CA PHE A 25 19.10 9.16 1.27
C PHE A 25 18.02 8.11 1.01
N ASP A 26 16.75 8.43 1.31
CA ASP A 26 15.63 7.54 1.03
C ASP A 26 15.39 7.37 -0.48
N SER A 27 15.70 8.37 -1.31
CA SER A 27 15.65 8.21 -2.78
C SER A 27 16.54 7.05 -3.26
N PHE A 28 17.69 6.79 -2.63
CA PHE A 28 18.51 5.61 -2.95
C PHE A 28 17.89 4.29 -2.49
N SER A 29 17.00 4.30 -1.49
CA SER A 29 16.34 3.09 -1.01
C SER A 29 15.54 2.39 -2.12
N HIS A 30 14.95 3.17 -3.03
CA HIS A 30 14.09 2.72 -4.12
C HIS A 30 14.81 1.75 -5.05
N PHE A 31 16.11 1.97 -5.27
CA PHE A 31 16.92 1.20 -6.20
C PHE A 31 17.84 0.19 -5.51
N ARG A 32 17.66 -0.11 -4.21
CA ARG A 32 18.54 -1.05 -3.50
C ARG A 32 18.65 -2.41 -4.18
N MET A 33 17.55 -2.95 -4.72
CA MET A 33 17.60 -4.21 -5.45
C MET A 33 18.39 -4.07 -6.75
N HIS A 34 18.12 -3.04 -7.54
CA HIS A 34 18.82 -2.76 -8.80
C HIS A 34 20.31 -2.55 -8.59
N PHE A 35 20.69 -1.75 -7.60
CA PHE A 35 22.08 -1.52 -7.24
C PHE A 35 22.76 -2.80 -6.73
N SER A 36 22.07 -3.64 -5.95
CA SER A 36 22.62 -4.92 -5.48
C SER A 36 22.89 -5.87 -6.65
N VAL A 37 21.96 -6.00 -7.60
CA VAL A 37 22.14 -6.83 -8.79
C VAL A 37 23.28 -6.30 -9.67
N LEU A 38 23.30 -4.99 -9.95
CA LEU A 38 24.35 -4.38 -10.75
C LEU A 38 25.73 -4.50 -10.08
N MET A 39 25.78 -4.35 -8.76
CA MET A 39 26.99 -4.53 -7.98
C MET A 39 27.51 -5.98 -8.07
N ALA A 40 26.63 -6.98 -7.94
CA ALA A 40 26.99 -8.38 -8.11
C ALA A 40 27.54 -8.65 -9.51
N LEU A 41 26.88 -8.15 -10.57
CA LEU A 41 27.34 -8.31 -11.96
C LEU A 41 28.73 -7.69 -12.20
N LEU A 42 29.03 -6.55 -11.57
CA LEU A 42 30.35 -5.92 -11.65
C LEU A 42 31.40 -6.63 -10.79
N ALA A 43 31.02 -7.22 -9.66
CA ALA A 43 31.92 -7.95 -8.77
C ALA A 43 32.40 -9.28 -9.39
N LEU A 44 31.53 -10.00 -10.11
CA LEU A 44 31.84 -11.31 -10.69
C LEU A 44 33.14 -11.34 -11.54
N PRO A 45 33.35 -10.49 -12.56
CA PRO A 45 34.60 -10.49 -13.32
C PRO A 45 35.81 -10.03 -12.51
N LEU A 46 35.61 -9.21 -11.46
CA LEU A 46 36.69 -8.74 -10.60
C LEU A 46 37.25 -9.84 -9.68
N LEU A 47 36.52 -10.93 -9.45
CA LEU A 47 37.01 -12.10 -8.71
C LEU A 47 38.23 -12.74 -9.37
N ALA A 48 38.36 -12.64 -10.70
CA ALA A 48 39.49 -13.14 -11.48
C ALA A 48 40.66 -12.12 -11.59
N SER A 49 40.60 -11.00 -10.85
CA SER A 49 41.58 -9.91 -10.93
C SER A 49 42.35 -9.70 -9.62
N SER A 50 43.26 -8.72 -9.59
CA SER A 50 43.92 -8.28 -8.35
C SER A 50 42.95 -7.73 -7.30
N PHE A 51 41.71 -7.42 -7.67
CA PHE A 51 40.66 -6.90 -6.78
C PHE A 51 39.75 -8.00 -6.19
N ARG A 52 40.19 -9.27 -6.19
CA ARG A 52 39.36 -10.41 -5.76
C ARG A 52 38.76 -10.30 -4.35
N LEU A 53 39.48 -9.71 -3.40
CA LEU A 53 38.99 -9.54 -2.03
C LEU A 53 37.89 -8.48 -1.95
N GLN A 54 38.07 -7.36 -2.66
CA GLN A 54 37.08 -6.30 -2.76
C GLN A 54 35.84 -6.76 -3.51
N ALA A 55 36.02 -7.58 -4.54
CA ALA A 55 34.93 -8.22 -5.27
C ALA A 55 34.13 -9.19 -4.38
N ALA A 56 34.81 -10.03 -3.60
CA ALA A 56 34.15 -10.92 -2.65
C ALA A 56 33.39 -10.16 -1.56
N ALA A 57 34.00 -9.13 -0.96
CA ALA A 57 33.35 -8.26 0.01
C ALA A 57 32.14 -7.55 -0.61
N GLY A 58 32.28 -7.08 -1.85
CA GLY A 58 31.21 -6.45 -2.60
C GLY A 58 30.03 -7.39 -2.88
N LEU A 59 30.31 -8.64 -3.26
CA LEU A 59 29.28 -9.65 -3.48
C LEU A 59 28.53 -9.99 -2.18
N VAL A 60 29.26 -10.16 -1.08
CA VAL A 60 28.65 -10.38 0.26
C VAL A 60 27.77 -9.19 0.64
N PHE A 61 28.24 -7.96 0.42
CA PHE A 61 27.46 -6.76 0.70
C PHE A 61 26.20 -6.67 -0.17
N ALA A 62 26.29 -6.97 -1.46
CA ALA A 62 25.14 -7.01 -2.37
C ALA A 62 24.10 -8.06 -1.95
N ILE A 63 24.55 -9.26 -1.56
CA ILE A 63 23.68 -10.33 -1.07
C ILE A 63 22.99 -9.90 0.23
N ALA A 64 23.73 -9.32 1.17
CA ALA A 64 23.17 -8.82 2.43
C ALA A 64 22.12 -7.72 2.17
N CYS A 65 22.41 -6.76 1.30
CA CYS A 65 21.45 -5.73 0.91
C CYS A 65 20.19 -6.34 0.30
N LEU A 66 20.34 -7.26 -0.65
CA LEU A 66 19.21 -7.94 -1.30
C LEU A 66 18.35 -8.69 -0.29
N ALA A 67 18.97 -9.42 0.65
CA ALA A 67 18.27 -10.16 1.70
C ALA A 67 17.40 -9.24 2.59
N THR A 68 17.91 -8.06 2.94
CA THR A 68 17.13 -7.08 3.74
C THR A 68 15.96 -6.45 2.98
N THR A 69 15.99 -6.43 1.64
CA THR A 69 14.90 -5.90 0.81
C THR A 69 13.90 -6.97 0.39
N ALA A 70 14.36 -8.21 0.19
CA ALA A 70 13.53 -9.31 -0.30
C ALA A 70 12.44 -9.74 0.69
N SER A 71 12.62 -9.47 2.00
CA SER A 71 11.61 -9.79 3.02
C SER A 71 10.30 -9.00 2.88
N ALA A 72 10.32 -7.88 2.15
CA ALA A 72 9.16 -7.04 1.89
C ALA A 72 8.47 -7.32 0.54
N LEU A 73 9.06 -8.17 -0.30
CA LEU A 73 8.48 -8.64 -1.55
C LEU A 73 7.48 -9.78 -1.32
N PRO A 74 6.65 -10.15 -2.33
CA PRO A 74 5.84 -11.34 -2.24
C PRO A 74 6.72 -12.54 -1.85
N ARG A 75 6.27 -13.30 -0.84
CA ARG A 75 6.96 -14.53 -0.48
C ARG A 75 6.87 -15.50 -1.66
N LEU A 76 8.01 -15.86 -2.23
CA LEU A 76 8.11 -16.80 -3.36
C LEU A 76 7.73 -18.24 -2.99
N TRP A 77 7.63 -18.53 -1.68
CA TRP A 77 7.22 -19.84 -1.18
C TRP A 77 5.76 -19.81 -0.75
N PRO A 78 4.95 -20.84 -1.11
CA PRO A 78 3.61 -20.99 -0.59
C PRO A 78 3.67 -20.98 0.95
N GLN A 79 3.09 -19.96 1.57
CA GLN A 79 2.70 -20.06 2.96
C GLN A 79 1.63 -21.16 3.04
N PRO A 80 1.59 -21.97 4.10
CA PRO A 80 0.37 -22.71 4.42
C PRO A 80 -0.75 -21.68 4.36
N ALA A 81 -1.76 -21.92 3.52
CA ALA A 81 -2.91 -21.04 3.47
C ALA A 81 -3.36 -20.87 4.91
N VAL A 82 -3.37 -19.64 5.43
CA VAL A 82 -4.23 -19.35 6.56
C VAL A 82 -5.57 -19.85 6.08
N ALA A 83 -6.07 -20.94 6.67
CA ALA A 83 -7.28 -21.58 6.21
C ALA A 83 -8.30 -20.46 6.10
N LYS A 84 -8.83 -20.20 4.88
CA LYS A 84 -9.93 -19.25 4.71
C LYS A 84 -10.94 -19.67 5.77
N PRO A 85 -11.19 -18.87 6.81
CA PRO A 85 -12.11 -19.28 7.85
C PRO A 85 -13.41 -19.60 7.11
N SER A 86 -13.91 -20.83 7.19
CA SER A 86 -15.08 -21.26 6.39
C SER A 86 -16.30 -20.38 6.65
N ASP A 87 -16.27 -19.64 7.77
CA ASP A 87 -17.37 -18.89 8.32
C ASP A 87 -17.15 -17.36 8.24
N GLN A 88 -16.09 -16.87 7.59
CA GLN A 88 -15.86 -15.43 7.41
C GLN A 88 -16.02 -14.98 5.96
N ALA A 89 -16.75 -13.89 5.76
CA ALA A 89 -16.92 -13.28 4.46
C ALA A 89 -15.59 -12.71 3.95
N VAL A 90 -15.23 -13.05 2.71
CA VAL A 90 -14.07 -12.46 2.03
C VAL A 90 -14.54 -11.26 1.23
N HIS A 91 -13.85 -10.14 1.42
CA HIS A 91 -14.06 -8.88 0.73
C HIS A 91 -12.87 -8.55 -0.16
N SER A 92 -13.08 -7.65 -1.10
CA SER A 92 -12.10 -7.30 -2.13
C SER A 92 -11.95 -5.78 -2.28
N LEU A 93 -10.70 -5.33 -2.34
CA LEU A 93 -10.32 -3.97 -2.69
C LEU A 93 -9.45 -4.00 -3.94
N LEU A 94 -9.75 -3.15 -4.91
CA LEU A 94 -8.90 -2.95 -6.09
C LEU A 94 -8.21 -1.58 -6.02
N GLN A 95 -6.89 -1.56 -5.96
CA GLN A 95 -6.10 -0.33 -6.06
C GLN A 95 -5.56 -0.16 -7.48
N MET A 96 -5.66 1.07 -8.02
CA MET A 96 -5.13 1.41 -9.34
C MET A 96 -4.63 2.87 -9.38
N ASN A 97 -3.34 3.10 -9.64
CA ASN A 97 -2.94 4.35 -10.27
C ASN A 97 -3.33 4.30 -11.76
N LEU A 98 -4.25 5.17 -12.13
CA LEU A 98 -4.90 5.13 -13.44
C LEU A 98 -4.04 5.69 -14.57
N ARG A 99 -3.02 6.49 -14.24
CA ARG A 99 -2.37 7.46 -15.12
C ARG A 99 -3.34 8.50 -15.66
N PHE A 100 -3.12 9.77 -15.36
CA PHE A 100 -4.09 10.86 -15.61
C PHE A 100 -4.57 10.99 -17.07
N ASN A 101 -3.75 10.56 -18.04
CA ASN A 101 -4.01 10.58 -19.49
C ASN A 101 -3.84 9.19 -20.12
N ASN A 102 -4.28 8.14 -19.44
CA ASN A 102 -4.29 6.77 -19.97
C ASN A 102 -5.03 6.69 -21.32
N PRO A 103 -4.41 6.16 -22.38
CA PRO A 103 -5.04 6.12 -23.71
C PRO A 103 -6.03 4.96 -23.87
N THR A 104 -6.17 4.06 -22.90
CA THR A 104 -7.08 2.91 -22.97
C THR A 104 -7.99 2.79 -21.75
N PRO A 105 -8.80 3.81 -21.42
CA PRO A 105 -9.64 3.79 -20.21
C PRO A 105 -10.64 2.63 -20.18
N LYS A 106 -11.09 2.15 -21.35
CA LYS A 106 -11.99 0.99 -21.43
C LYS A 106 -11.36 -0.31 -20.90
N LYS A 107 -10.03 -0.46 -20.92
CA LYS A 107 -9.37 -1.61 -20.29
C LYS A 107 -9.50 -1.58 -18.77
N VAL A 108 -9.38 -0.39 -18.17
CA VAL A 108 -9.62 -0.16 -16.73
C VAL A 108 -11.06 -0.51 -16.37
N LEU A 109 -12.03 0.05 -17.08
CA LEU A 109 -13.46 -0.22 -16.81
C LEU A 109 -13.80 -1.71 -17.01
N SER A 110 -13.21 -2.35 -18.02
CA SER A 110 -13.39 -3.78 -18.25
C SER A 110 -12.77 -4.63 -17.14
N LEU A 111 -11.59 -4.26 -16.63
CA LEU A 111 -10.99 -4.94 -15.48
C LEU A 111 -11.88 -4.83 -14.25
N ILE A 112 -12.33 -3.61 -13.91
CA ILE A 112 -13.24 -3.36 -12.78
C ILE A 112 -14.52 -4.21 -12.91
N GLY A 113 -15.09 -4.29 -14.11
CA GLY A 113 -16.28 -5.10 -14.36
C GLY A 113 -16.04 -6.61 -14.18
N ARG A 114 -14.87 -7.12 -14.59
CA ARG A 114 -14.51 -8.54 -14.43
C ARG A 114 -14.17 -8.92 -12.99
N THR A 115 -13.43 -8.07 -12.27
CA THR A 115 -13.00 -8.35 -10.90
C THR A 115 -14.09 -8.03 -9.88
N ASN A 116 -14.99 -7.09 -10.19
CA ASN A 116 -16.15 -6.70 -9.39
C ASN A 116 -15.84 -6.50 -7.88
N PRO A 117 -14.83 -5.67 -7.53
CA PRO A 117 -14.39 -5.48 -6.15
C PRO A 117 -15.44 -4.79 -5.27
N ASP A 118 -15.44 -5.04 -3.95
CA ASP A 118 -16.32 -4.33 -3.00
C ASP A 118 -15.99 -2.83 -2.93
N VAL A 119 -14.71 -2.48 -2.95
CA VAL A 119 -14.20 -1.10 -2.89
C VAL A 119 -13.05 -0.92 -3.90
N ILE A 120 -12.90 0.29 -4.42
CA ILE A 120 -11.83 0.68 -5.34
C ILE A 120 -11.15 1.93 -4.81
N THR A 121 -9.81 1.92 -4.75
CA THR A 121 -8.99 3.12 -4.53
C THR A 121 -8.27 3.47 -5.82
N LEU A 122 -8.34 4.73 -6.21
CA LEU A 122 -7.86 5.21 -7.50
C LEU A 122 -6.94 6.40 -7.30
N ASP A 123 -5.81 6.39 -8.01
CA ASP A 123 -4.84 7.48 -8.06
C ASP A 123 -4.75 8.05 -9.48
N GLU A 124 -4.27 9.29 -9.59
CA GLU A 124 -4.23 10.06 -10.85
C GLU A 124 -5.59 10.25 -11.55
N VAL A 125 -6.64 10.43 -10.75
CA VAL A 125 -7.98 10.74 -11.25
C VAL A 125 -8.02 12.18 -11.77
N SER A 126 -8.05 12.29 -13.10
CA SER A 126 -8.18 13.54 -13.84
C SER A 126 -9.63 13.85 -14.21
N GLU A 127 -9.85 14.97 -14.90
CA GLU A 127 -11.17 15.29 -15.47
C GLU A 127 -11.64 14.23 -16.47
N MET A 128 -10.74 13.72 -17.31
CA MET A 128 -11.03 12.62 -18.23
C MET A 128 -11.52 11.38 -17.46
N TRP A 129 -10.84 11.05 -16.36
CA TRP A 129 -11.27 9.93 -15.51
C TRP A 129 -12.59 10.20 -14.80
N THR A 130 -12.87 11.44 -14.42
CA THR A 130 -14.17 11.80 -13.84
C THR A 130 -15.31 11.49 -14.82
N THR A 131 -15.13 11.78 -16.12
CA THR A 131 -16.09 11.41 -17.17
C THR A 131 -16.20 9.89 -17.34
N GLU A 132 -15.08 9.18 -17.46
CA GLU A 132 -15.05 7.73 -17.68
C GLU A 132 -15.64 6.95 -16.49
N LEU A 133 -15.30 7.33 -15.26
CA LEU A 133 -15.88 6.73 -14.04
C LEU A 133 -17.37 7.07 -13.89
N GLY A 134 -17.85 8.13 -14.54
CA GLY A 134 -19.27 8.45 -14.67
C GLY A 134 -20.10 7.34 -15.29
N THR A 135 -19.51 6.42 -16.06
CA THR A 135 -20.24 5.31 -16.69
C THR A 135 -20.49 4.12 -15.76
N ILE A 136 -19.82 4.05 -14.61
CA ILE A 136 -19.91 2.92 -13.67
C ILE A 136 -20.61 3.27 -12.35
N THR A 137 -21.22 4.46 -12.26
CA THR A 137 -21.87 4.95 -11.04
C THR A 137 -23.04 4.10 -10.59
N GLY A 138 -23.75 3.45 -11.52
CA GLY A 138 -24.80 2.50 -11.17
C GLY A 138 -24.27 1.25 -10.47
N ALA A 139 -23.04 0.83 -10.78
CA ALA A 139 -22.38 -0.30 -10.14
C ALA A 139 -21.67 0.10 -8.83
N TYR A 140 -21.10 1.30 -8.78
CA TYR A 140 -20.42 1.87 -7.61
C TYR A 140 -21.07 3.20 -7.18
N PRO A 141 -22.26 3.14 -6.54
CA PRO A 141 -23.04 4.33 -6.23
C PRO A 141 -22.43 5.19 -5.11
N TYR A 142 -21.65 4.58 -4.22
CA TYR A 142 -21.02 5.28 -3.10
C TYR A 142 -19.61 5.70 -3.50
N ARG A 143 -19.37 7.01 -3.58
CA ARG A 143 -18.12 7.52 -4.14
C ARG A 143 -17.72 8.87 -3.58
N ILE A 144 -16.42 9.09 -3.55
CA ILE A 144 -15.80 10.40 -3.34
C ILE A 144 -14.65 10.55 -4.33
N LEU A 145 -14.62 11.71 -5.02
CA LEU A 145 -13.56 12.09 -5.94
C LEU A 145 -12.91 13.35 -5.37
N CYS A 146 -11.60 13.28 -5.12
CA CYS A 146 -10.82 14.34 -4.52
C CYS A 146 -9.86 14.91 -5.57
N PRO A 147 -10.24 16.00 -6.26
CA PRO A 147 -9.42 16.58 -7.31
C PRO A 147 -8.13 17.17 -6.74
N TYR A 148 -7.05 17.06 -7.50
CA TYR A 148 -5.79 17.73 -7.22
C TYR A 148 -5.70 19.06 -7.99
N PRO A 149 -5.11 20.14 -7.43
CA PRO A 149 -5.09 21.47 -8.07
C PRO A 149 -4.56 21.53 -9.51
N ASN A 150 -3.68 20.63 -9.91
CA ASN A 150 -3.13 20.53 -11.26
C ASN A 150 -3.91 19.60 -12.21
N GLY A 151 -5.01 19.01 -11.73
CA GLY A 151 -5.89 18.11 -12.48
C GLY A 151 -5.31 16.73 -12.79
N MET A 152 -4.14 16.37 -12.26
CA MET A 152 -3.43 15.13 -12.63
C MET A 152 -3.30 14.13 -11.48
N PHE A 153 -3.18 14.58 -10.24
CA PHE A 153 -2.86 13.71 -9.10
C PHE A 153 -4.04 13.43 -8.16
N GLY A 154 -5.27 13.66 -8.62
CA GLY A 154 -6.46 13.44 -7.79
C GLY A 154 -6.61 11.98 -7.37
N VAL A 155 -7.27 11.75 -6.24
CA VAL A 155 -7.61 10.40 -5.78
C VAL A 155 -9.11 10.19 -5.76
N ALA A 156 -9.55 8.95 -5.84
CA ALA A 156 -10.96 8.60 -5.65
C ALA A 156 -11.12 7.30 -4.87
N LEU A 157 -12.25 7.21 -4.20
CA LEU A 157 -12.73 6.01 -3.54
C LEU A 157 -14.13 5.70 -4.06
N LEU A 158 -14.31 4.51 -4.62
CA LEU A 158 -15.59 4.01 -5.12
C LEU A 158 -15.98 2.75 -4.36
N SER A 159 -17.24 2.58 -4.03
CA SER A 159 -17.73 1.39 -3.34
C SER A 159 -19.10 0.94 -3.85
N ARG A 160 -19.28 -0.39 -3.90
CA ARG A 160 -20.60 -1.02 -4.06
C ARG A 160 -21.39 -1.03 -2.76
N ARG A 161 -20.68 -0.92 -1.63
CA ARG A 161 -21.23 -0.96 -0.27
C ARG A 161 -21.49 0.45 0.25
N PRO A 162 -22.55 0.63 1.06
CA PRO A 162 -22.88 1.95 1.60
C PRO A 162 -21.78 2.48 2.50
N PHE A 163 -21.63 3.80 2.50
CA PHE A 163 -20.92 4.48 3.58
C PHE A 163 -21.78 4.44 4.85
N VAL A 164 -21.13 4.33 6.01
CA VAL A 164 -21.80 4.27 7.31
C VAL A 164 -22.60 5.55 7.55
N ALA A 165 -23.86 5.41 7.96
CA ALA A 165 -24.75 6.53 8.21
C ALA A 165 -24.16 7.50 9.26
N GLY A 166 -24.26 8.80 9.01
CA GLY A 166 -23.71 9.83 9.89
C GLY A 166 -22.20 10.06 9.74
N THR A 167 -21.50 9.27 8.92
CA THR A 167 -20.12 9.57 8.49
C THR A 167 -20.13 10.26 7.13
N ALA A 168 -19.32 11.31 6.99
CA ALA A 168 -19.12 11.97 5.71
C ALA A 168 -17.77 11.53 5.14
N PRO A 169 -17.70 11.10 3.87
CA PRO A 169 -16.42 10.85 3.23
C PRO A 169 -15.64 12.18 3.12
N ARG A 170 -14.32 12.13 3.21
CA ARG A 170 -13.47 13.32 3.29
C ARG A 170 -12.38 13.31 2.24
N CYS A 171 -12.10 14.51 1.70
CA CYS A 171 -10.93 14.77 0.89
C CYS A 171 -9.92 15.53 1.73
N GLU A 172 -8.69 15.06 1.73
CA GLU A 172 -7.58 15.80 2.30
C GLU A 172 -7.10 16.92 1.37
N PRO A 173 -6.42 17.95 1.91
CA PRO A 173 -5.88 19.04 1.11
C PRO A 173 -5.10 18.54 -0.11
N ARG A 174 -5.24 19.28 -1.21
CA ARG A 174 -4.66 18.96 -2.51
C ARG A 174 -5.16 17.63 -3.11
N GLY A 175 -6.12 16.91 -2.52
CA GLY A 175 -6.56 15.63 -3.07
C GLY A 175 -5.51 14.52 -2.93
N ALA A 176 -4.67 14.60 -1.90
CA ALA A 176 -3.64 13.61 -1.60
C ALA A 176 -4.20 12.31 -1.00
N MET A 177 -5.39 12.37 -0.40
CA MET A 177 -6.02 11.25 0.27
C MET A 177 -7.54 11.41 0.27
N ALA A 178 -8.27 10.32 0.06
CA ALA A 178 -9.71 10.23 0.21
C ALA A 178 -10.02 9.19 1.27
N THR A 179 -10.91 9.51 2.21
CA THR A 179 -11.34 8.59 3.27
C THR A 179 -12.85 8.45 3.29
N ALA A 180 -13.33 7.23 3.55
CA ALA A 180 -14.74 6.95 3.80
C ALA A 180 -14.87 5.74 4.73
N THR A 181 -15.81 5.79 5.68
CA THR A 181 -16.16 4.63 6.48
C THR A 181 -17.20 3.80 5.72
N VAL A 182 -16.83 2.61 5.27
CA VAL A 182 -17.66 1.71 4.46
C VAL A 182 -18.25 0.62 5.36
N ASP A 183 -19.54 0.33 5.17
CA ASP A 183 -20.24 -0.72 5.91
C ASP A 183 -20.06 -2.09 5.25
N PHE A 184 -19.41 -3.01 5.97
CA PHE A 184 -19.24 -4.40 5.59
C PHE A 184 -20.15 -5.33 6.41
N GLY A 185 -21.47 -5.12 6.33
CA GLY A 185 -22.45 -6.00 6.96
C GLY A 185 -22.59 -5.76 8.47
N GLY A 186 -22.61 -4.48 8.86
CA GLY A 186 -22.66 -4.01 10.25
C GLY A 186 -21.29 -3.62 10.82
N ILE A 187 -20.20 -3.93 10.12
CA ILE A 187 -18.84 -3.57 10.55
C ILE A 187 -18.39 -2.35 9.74
N GLY A 188 -18.21 -1.22 10.41
CA GLY A 188 -17.65 -0.01 9.81
C GLY A 188 -16.13 -0.14 9.63
N VAL A 189 -15.66 0.05 8.40
CA VAL A 189 -14.23 0.01 8.06
C VAL A 189 -13.83 1.32 7.43
N ASP A 190 -12.81 1.97 7.98
CA ASP A 190 -12.23 3.15 7.35
C ASP A 190 -11.40 2.73 6.14
N VAL A 191 -11.86 3.12 4.95
CA VAL A 191 -11.16 2.89 3.70
C VAL A 191 -10.52 4.18 3.23
N ALA A 192 -9.25 4.09 2.83
CA ALA A 192 -8.46 5.22 2.38
C ALA A 192 -7.76 4.98 1.03
N ALA A 193 -7.94 5.90 0.09
CA ALA A 193 -7.08 6.04 -1.10
C ALA A 193 -6.00 7.08 -0.78
N ILE A 194 -4.73 6.80 -1.07
CA ILE A 194 -3.60 7.71 -0.79
C ILE A 194 -2.67 7.82 -2.00
N HIS A 195 -2.37 9.05 -2.39
CA HIS A 195 -1.37 9.33 -3.42
C HIS A 195 -0.33 10.32 -2.92
N LEU A 196 0.89 9.82 -2.76
CA LEU A 196 2.01 10.64 -2.32
C LEU A 196 2.79 11.20 -3.51
N SER A 197 3.35 12.38 -3.30
CA SER A 197 4.30 13.03 -4.19
C SER A 197 5.52 12.15 -4.36
N TRP A 198 6.25 12.41 -5.43
CA TRP A 198 7.52 11.74 -5.71
C TRP A 198 8.53 11.96 -4.56
N PRO A 199 9.49 11.05 -4.40
CA PRO A 199 10.53 11.18 -3.38
C PRO A 199 11.40 12.42 -3.61
N TRP A 200 12.32 12.69 -2.67
CA TRP A 200 13.25 13.82 -2.77
C TRP A 200 13.90 13.89 -4.17
N PRO A 201 13.99 15.08 -4.79
CA PRO A 201 13.83 16.42 -4.21
C PRO A 201 12.39 16.98 -4.21
N LYS A 202 11.37 16.17 -4.40
CA LYS A 202 9.96 16.60 -4.35
C LYS A 202 9.40 16.55 -2.91
N GLU A 203 8.13 16.88 -2.75
CA GLU A 203 7.51 17.27 -1.47
C GLU A 203 7.04 16.10 -0.59
N GLN A 204 7.31 14.84 -0.95
CA GLN A 204 6.76 13.65 -0.26
C GLN A 204 6.90 13.69 1.26
N TYR A 205 8.09 14.07 1.77
CA TYR A 205 8.32 14.15 3.20
C TYR A 205 7.40 15.18 3.88
N TRP A 206 7.18 16.34 3.26
CA TRP A 206 6.33 17.39 3.82
C TRP A 206 4.86 17.00 3.72
N GLN A 207 4.44 16.45 2.58
CA GLN A 207 3.08 15.96 2.37
C GLN A 207 2.67 14.86 3.37
N ILE A 208 3.56 13.91 3.69
CA ILE A 208 3.29 12.92 4.75
C ILE A 208 3.09 13.61 6.11
N GLY A 209 3.79 14.72 6.37
CA GLY A 209 3.59 15.53 7.56
C GLY A 209 2.23 16.23 7.60
N GLU A 210 1.77 16.75 6.47
CA GLU A 210 0.44 17.37 6.33
C GLU A 210 -0.68 16.35 6.59
N LEU A 211 -0.49 15.10 6.16
CA LEU A 211 -1.45 14.00 6.36
C LEU A 211 -1.41 13.36 7.76
N ALA A 212 -0.50 13.79 8.65
CA ALA A 212 -0.26 13.11 9.92
C ALA A 212 -1.50 13.00 10.81
N GLN A 213 -2.30 14.08 10.90
CA GLN A 213 -3.53 14.07 11.71
C GLN A 213 -4.58 13.13 11.12
N THR A 214 -4.74 13.12 9.81
CA THR A 214 -5.68 12.24 9.12
C THR A 214 -5.30 10.78 9.25
N LEU A 215 -4.01 10.46 9.07
CA LEU A 215 -3.49 9.11 9.26
C LEU A 215 -3.74 8.63 10.70
N ALA A 216 -3.41 9.45 11.70
CA ALA A 216 -3.63 9.13 13.10
C ALA A 216 -5.12 9.03 13.48
N GLY A 217 -5.98 9.73 12.73
CA GLY A 217 -7.43 9.76 12.93
C GLY A 217 -8.20 8.59 12.28
N LEU A 218 -7.52 7.70 11.54
CA LEU A 218 -8.14 6.47 11.05
C LEU A 218 -8.56 5.59 12.23
N GLY A 219 -9.79 5.07 12.17
CA GLY A 219 -10.39 4.21 13.19
C GLY A 219 -9.61 2.91 13.42
N GLU A 220 -10.08 2.10 14.36
CA GLU A 220 -9.37 0.88 14.76
C GLU A 220 -9.43 -0.24 13.71
N THR A 221 -10.43 -0.22 12.83
CA THR A 221 -10.52 -1.15 11.69
C THR A 221 -10.42 -0.34 10.40
N ALA A 222 -9.27 -0.43 9.74
CA ALA A 222 -8.98 0.36 8.54
C ALA A 222 -8.21 -0.42 7.48
N ILE A 223 -8.39 -0.03 6.23
CA ILE A 223 -7.57 -0.43 5.08
C ILE A 223 -7.24 0.80 4.23
N MET A 224 -5.97 0.94 3.89
CA MET A 224 -5.50 2.03 3.03
C MET A 224 -4.70 1.45 1.88
N ALA A 225 -4.95 1.93 0.66
CA ALA A 225 -4.21 1.48 -0.50
C ALA A 225 -4.05 2.60 -1.53
N GLY A 226 -2.84 2.72 -2.09
CA GLY A 226 -2.56 3.67 -3.16
C GLY A 226 -1.08 3.79 -3.49
N ASP A 227 -0.79 4.63 -4.47
CA ASP A 227 0.57 4.95 -4.91
C ASP A 227 1.30 5.82 -3.88
N CYS A 228 2.21 5.20 -3.13
CA CYS A 228 3.04 5.93 -2.17
C CYS A 228 4.25 6.59 -2.84
N ASN A 229 4.47 6.40 -4.14
CA ASN A 229 5.68 6.75 -4.86
C ASN A 229 6.96 6.26 -4.17
N ALA A 230 6.82 5.21 -3.36
CA ALA A 230 7.86 4.74 -2.47
C ALA A 230 7.79 3.23 -2.23
N VAL A 231 8.97 2.62 -2.20
CA VAL A 231 9.14 1.17 -1.97
C VAL A 231 8.80 0.78 -0.52
N PRO A 232 8.38 -0.46 -0.24
CA PRO A 232 7.89 -0.86 1.09
C PRO A 232 8.95 -0.76 2.20
N TRP A 233 10.24 -0.82 1.85
CA TRP A 233 11.36 -0.63 2.78
C TRP A 233 11.90 0.81 2.84
N SER A 234 11.19 1.79 2.28
CA SER A 234 11.52 3.21 2.39
C SER A 234 11.21 3.77 3.78
N ALA A 235 11.88 4.86 4.17
CA ALA A 235 11.54 5.63 5.35
C ALA A 235 10.18 6.33 5.19
N ALA A 236 9.82 6.76 3.98
CA ALA A 236 8.51 7.34 3.66
C ALA A 236 7.35 6.39 4.02
N VAL A 237 7.37 5.15 3.51
CA VAL A 237 6.32 4.15 3.80
C VAL A 237 6.29 3.79 5.29
N ARG A 238 7.45 3.62 5.92
CA ARG A 238 7.50 3.40 7.38
C ARG A 238 6.90 4.55 8.18
N ARG A 239 7.11 5.79 7.73
CA ARG A 239 6.55 6.98 8.40
C ARG A 239 5.03 7.03 8.28
N VAL A 240 4.47 6.72 7.10
CA VAL A 240 3.02 6.60 6.91
C VAL A 240 2.45 5.52 7.84
N ALA A 241 3.07 4.34 7.86
CA ALA A 241 2.65 3.25 8.72
C ALA A 241 2.67 3.64 10.21
N ALA A 242 3.75 4.29 10.66
CA ALA A 242 3.89 4.73 12.04
C ALA A 242 2.87 5.81 12.44
N LEU A 243 2.62 6.80 11.58
CA LEU A 243 1.67 7.88 11.86
C LEU A 243 0.23 7.37 11.98
N GLY A 244 -0.16 6.39 11.16
CA GLY A 244 -1.50 5.81 11.19
C GLY A 244 -1.67 4.62 12.12
N GLY A 245 -0.61 4.15 12.79
CA GLY A 245 -0.65 2.87 13.53
C GLY A 245 -0.99 1.68 12.61
N LEU A 246 -0.58 1.76 11.35
CA LEU A 246 -0.93 0.82 10.30
C LEU A 246 0.12 -0.28 10.16
N THR A 247 -0.33 -1.48 9.80
CA THR A 247 0.52 -2.59 9.39
C THR A 247 0.65 -2.59 7.87
N LEU A 248 1.88 -2.52 7.37
CA LEU A 248 2.17 -2.65 5.94
C LEU A 248 2.07 -4.12 5.52
N MET A 249 1.29 -4.38 4.47
CA MET A 249 1.24 -5.70 3.83
C MET A 249 2.52 -5.94 3.01
N PRO A 250 3.05 -7.18 2.96
CA PRO A 250 4.05 -7.54 1.94
C PRO A 250 3.60 -7.10 0.55
N SER A 251 4.51 -6.50 -0.19
CA SER A 251 4.21 -5.91 -1.50
C SER A 251 3.66 -6.96 -2.47
N ALA A 252 2.81 -6.55 -3.40
CA ALA A 252 2.39 -7.34 -4.56
C ALA A 252 3.52 -7.52 -5.62
N GLY A 253 4.70 -6.96 -5.36
CA GLY A 253 5.84 -6.90 -6.27
C GLY A 253 5.85 -5.62 -7.09
N PRO A 254 6.76 -5.50 -8.08
CA PRO A 254 6.87 -4.33 -8.95
C PRO A 254 5.54 -3.90 -9.60
N THR A 255 5.08 -2.68 -9.34
CA THR A 255 3.83 -2.15 -9.90
C THR A 255 4.10 -1.07 -10.93
N TRP A 256 5.19 -0.33 -10.81
CA TRP A 256 5.53 0.78 -11.71
C TRP A 256 6.82 0.54 -12.48
N ILE A 257 6.80 0.90 -13.77
CA ILE A 257 8.02 1.18 -14.53
C ILE A 257 7.64 2.06 -15.72
N HIS A 258 8.63 2.77 -16.28
CA HIS A 258 8.41 3.61 -17.45
C HIS A 258 7.70 2.86 -18.60
N ARG A 259 6.59 3.41 -19.09
CA ARG A 259 5.65 2.75 -20.01
C ARG A 259 6.26 2.26 -21.32
N THR A 260 7.38 2.84 -21.76
CA THR A 260 8.10 2.42 -22.99
C THR A 260 8.78 1.06 -22.87
N LEU A 261 8.95 0.52 -21.66
CA LEU A 261 9.53 -0.80 -21.45
C LEU A 261 8.47 -1.91 -21.59
N PRO A 262 8.84 -3.10 -22.15
CA PRO A 262 7.94 -4.24 -22.30
C PRO A 262 7.28 -4.70 -20.99
N ASP A 263 6.04 -5.21 -21.06
CA ASP A 263 5.26 -5.62 -19.88
C ASP A 263 6.01 -6.64 -18.99
N VAL A 264 6.70 -7.58 -19.62
CA VAL A 264 7.51 -8.60 -18.94
C VAL A 264 8.56 -7.96 -18.04
N LEU A 265 9.23 -6.89 -18.48
CA LEU A 265 10.22 -6.20 -17.65
C LEU A 265 9.57 -5.48 -16.48
N ARG A 266 8.34 -4.98 -16.62
CA ARG A 266 7.63 -4.29 -15.52
C ARG A 266 7.46 -5.20 -14.32
N ARG A 267 7.13 -6.46 -14.58
CA ARG A 267 6.84 -7.47 -13.55
C ARG A 267 8.05 -7.85 -12.68
N TYR A 268 9.27 -7.68 -13.19
CA TYR A 268 10.51 -8.12 -12.53
C TYR A 268 11.49 -6.99 -12.21
N ALA A 269 11.55 -5.94 -13.02
CA ALA A 269 12.51 -4.85 -12.90
C ALA A 269 11.89 -3.52 -12.48
N GLY A 270 10.56 -3.43 -12.37
CA GLY A 270 9.88 -2.23 -11.90
C GLY A 270 10.07 -1.98 -10.40
N LEU A 271 9.49 -0.88 -9.91
CA LEU A 271 9.46 -0.52 -8.50
C LEU A 271 8.10 -0.93 -7.88
N PRO A 272 8.10 -1.56 -6.70
CA PRO A 272 6.88 -1.83 -5.94
C PRO A 272 6.47 -0.57 -5.17
N ILE A 273 5.75 0.37 -5.79
CA ILE A 273 5.43 1.67 -5.16
C ILE A 273 3.97 1.84 -4.72
N ASP A 274 3.08 0.97 -5.20
CA ASP A 274 1.70 0.90 -4.73
C ASP A 274 1.62 0.00 -3.49
N GLN A 275 1.22 0.58 -2.37
CA GLN A 275 1.24 -0.08 -1.06
C GLN A 275 -0.16 -0.32 -0.53
N VAL A 276 -0.28 -1.34 0.33
CA VAL A 276 -1.51 -1.69 1.03
C VAL A 276 -1.22 -1.80 2.51
N PHE A 277 -2.06 -1.17 3.31
CA PHE A 277 -1.95 -1.09 4.76
C PHE A 277 -3.26 -1.55 5.42
N SER A 278 -3.17 -2.14 6.61
CA SER A 278 -4.33 -2.50 7.43
C SER A 278 -4.17 -2.08 8.89
N LYS A 279 -5.30 -1.97 9.62
CA LYS A 279 -5.35 -1.73 11.07
C LYS A 279 -6.41 -2.60 11.74
N GLY A 280 -6.10 -3.04 12.97
CA GLY A 280 -6.99 -3.74 13.90
C GLY A 280 -7.74 -4.94 13.31
N GLY A 281 -9.08 -4.87 13.29
CA GLY A 281 -9.98 -5.98 12.98
C GLY A 281 -9.91 -6.52 11.54
N LEU A 282 -9.15 -5.87 10.66
CA LEU A 282 -8.99 -6.25 9.27
C LEU A 282 -7.74 -7.10 9.04
N THR A 283 -7.92 -8.27 8.42
CA THR A 283 -6.82 -9.16 8.01
C THR A 283 -6.76 -9.26 6.49
N ILE A 284 -5.66 -8.82 5.90
CA ILE A 284 -5.41 -9.01 4.46
C ILE A 284 -5.00 -10.47 4.22
N LEU A 285 -5.75 -11.15 3.36
CA LEU A 285 -5.54 -12.54 2.97
C LEU A 285 -4.56 -12.65 1.80
N SER A 286 -4.68 -11.75 0.81
CA SER A 286 -3.85 -11.75 -0.38
C SER A 286 -3.70 -10.34 -0.95
N SER A 287 -2.58 -10.11 -1.65
CA SER A 287 -2.31 -8.89 -2.42
C SER A 287 -1.66 -9.32 -3.73
N THR A 288 -2.39 -9.17 -4.83
CA THR A 288 -2.04 -9.76 -6.12
C THR A 288 -2.06 -8.71 -7.22
N ARG A 289 -0.96 -8.61 -7.95
CA ARG A 289 -0.84 -7.74 -9.11
C ARG A 289 -1.54 -8.34 -10.34
N LEU A 290 -2.35 -7.54 -11.02
CA LEU A 290 -3.14 -7.97 -12.19
C LEU A 290 -2.46 -7.62 -13.53
N GLU A 291 -3.21 -7.79 -14.62
CA GLU A 291 -2.80 -7.45 -15.98
C GLU A 291 -2.75 -5.94 -16.26
N ASP A 292 -1.97 -5.56 -17.28
CA ASP A 292 -1.83 -4.17 -17.74
C ASP A 292 -3.16 -3.62 -18.28
N THR A 293 -3.54 -2.42 -17.80
CA THR A 293 -4.74 -1.68 -18.21
C THR A 293 -4.42 -0.41 -19.02
N GLY A 294 -3.18 -0.24 -19.47
CA GLY A 294 -2.68 0.91 -20.23
C GLY A 294 -2.08 2.03 -19.41
N SER A 295 -2.09 1.90 -18.09
CA SER A 295 -1.35 2.74 -17.14
C SER A 295 0.14 2.37 -17.16
N ASP A 296 0.99 3.22 -16.60
CA ASP A 296 2.38 2.87 -16.24
C ASP A 296 2.47 2.14 -14.89
N HIS A 297 1.34 2.00 -14.20
CA HIS A 297 1.15 1.13 -13.05
C HIS A 297 0.36 -0.14 -13.40
N LEU A 298 0.64 -1.22 -12.67
CA LEU A 298 -0.13 -2.45 -12.69
C LEU A 298 -1.14 -2.46 -11.52
N PRO A 299 -2.40 -2.86 -11.74
CA PRO A 299 -3.42 -2.88 -10.69
C PRO A 299 -3.10 -3.88 -9.58
N VAL A 300 -3.52 -3.60 -8.36
CA VAL A 300 -3.35 -4.49 -7.19
C VAL A 300 -4.72 -4.87 -6.64
N LEU A 301 -5.04 -6.18 -6.70
CA LEU A 301 -6.22 -6.75 -6.06
C LEU A 301 -5.87 -7.28 -4.68
N VAL A 302 -6.61 -6.80 -3.68
CA VAL A 302 -6.47 -7.17 -2.28
C VAL A 302 -7.70 -7.94 -1.86
N GLU A 303 -7.50 -9.14 -1.31
CA GLU A 303 -8.56 -9.87 -0.62
C GLU A 303 -8.35 -9.74 0.89
N PHE A 304 -9.40 -9.47 1.64
CA PHE A 304 -9.33 -9.33 3.09
C PHE A 304 -10.57 -9.92 3.77
N THR A 305 -10.44 -10.20 5.05
CA THR A 305 -11.53 -10.61 5.94
C THR A 305 -11.60 -9.69 7.14
N LEU A 306 -12.79 -9.58 7.71
CA LEU A 306 -13.04 -8.84 8.93
C LEU A 306 -13.26 -9.85 10.06
N ARG A 307 -12.57 -9.65 11.18
CA ARG A 307 -12.95 -10.32 12.41
C ARG A 307 -14.26 -9.68 12.89
N PRO A 308 -15.25 -10.48 13.33
CA PRO A 308 -16.31 -9.94 14.16
C PRO A 308 -15.64 -9.23 15.34
N ASP A 309 -16.07 -8.02 15.67
CA ASP A 309 -15.67 -7.42 16.95
C ASP A 309 -15.96 -8.45 18.04
N ASP A 310 -14.93 -8.87 18.77
CA ASP A 310 -15.16 -9.39 20.11
C ASP A 310 -15.81 -8.22 20.83
N LYS A 311 -17.15 -8.20 20.88
CA LYS A 311 -17.84 -7.53 21.97
C LYS A 311 -17.13 -8.06 23.20
N GLN A 312 -16.34 -7.19 23.83
CA GLN A 312 -15.79 -7.42 25.15
C GLN A 312 -16.88 -8.15 25.93
N PRO A 313 -16.65 -9.36 26.45
CA PRO A 313 -17.70 -10.08 27.15
C PRO A 313 -18.27 -9.09 28.16
N GLU A 314 -19.53 -8.73 27.96
CA GLU A 314 -20.29 -8.00 28.95
C GLU A 314 -20.01 -8.78 30.22
N ASN A 315 -19.45 -8.10 31.21
CA ASN A 315 -18.88 -8.75 32.37
C ASN A 315 -20.07 -9.40 33.10
N ASP A 316 -20.41 -10.65 32.76
CA ASP A 316 -21.54 -11.40 33.33
C ASP A 316 -21.34 -11.60 34.85
N HIS A 317 -20.13 -11.31 35.34
CA HIS A 317 -19.81 -11.21 36.75
C HIS A 317 -20.28 -9.92 37.45
N ALA A 318 -20.55 -8.83 36.73
CA ALA A 318 -21.10 -7.60 37.32
C ALA A 318 -22.61 -7.73 37.62
N THR A 319 -23.34 -8.48 36.80
CA THR A 319 -24.78 -8.72 36.99
C THR A 319 -25.05 -9.79 38.05
N ALA A 320 -24.14 -10.75 38.23
CA ALA A 320 -24.26 -11.79 39.27
C ALA A 320 -24.02 -11.24 40.69
N LEU A 321 -23.13 -10.26 40.87
CA LEU A 321 -22.87 -9.64 42.18
C LEU A 321 -23.94 -8.64 42.60
N ALA A 322 -24.60 -7.97 41.65
CA ALA A 322 -25.74 -7.09 41.93
C ALA A 322 -27.01 -7.86 42.35
N ALA A 323 -27.18 -9.10 41.87
CA ALA A 323 -28.30 -9.96 42.25
C ALA A 323 -28.11 -10.64 43.62
N SER A 324 -26.86 -10.90 44.04
CA SER A 324 -26.58 -11.48 45.37
C SER A 324 -26.71 -10.47 46.52
N ASP A 325 -26.39 -9.19 46.29
CA ASP A 325 -26.47 -8.14 47.33
C ASP A 325 -27.91 -7.69 47.64
N LEU A 326 -28.86 -7.93 46.74
CA LEU A 326 -30.29 -7.65 46.99
C LEU A 326 -30.97 -8.73 47.85
N SER A 327 -30.39 -9.92 47.97
CA SER A 327 -30.96 -11.02 48.77
C SER A 327 -30.45 -11.07 50.21
N ALA A 328 -29.50 -10.22 50.60
CA ALA A 328 -28.83 -10.26 51.91
C ALA A 328 -29.21 -9.09 52.85
N LYS A 329 -30.47 -8.63 52.81
CA LYS A 329 -31.03 -7.78 53.88
C LYS A 329 -32.03 -8.58 54.72
N PRO A 330 -31.70 -8.94 55.97
CA PRO A 330 -32.70 -9.37 56.94
C PRO A 330 -33.52 -8.17 57.41
N HIS A 331 -34.84 -8.29 57.31
CA HIS A 331 -35.78 -7.52 58.11
C HIS A 331 -35.61 -7.87 59.59
N SER A 332 -35.55 -6.82 60.42
CA SER A 332 -35.89 -6.74 61.86
C SER A 332 -36.05 -8.04 62.66
#